data_AF-A0AAE9ZVL6-F1
#
_entry.id   AF-A0AAE9ZVL6-F1
#
_cell.length_a   1.000
_cell.length_b   1.000
_cell.length_c   1.000
_cell.angle_alpha   90.00
_cell.angle_beta   90.00
_cell.angle_gamma   90.00
#
_symmetry.space_group_name_H-M   'P 1'
#
loop_
_entity.id
_entity.type
_entity.pdbx_description
1 polymer ?
#
loop_
_entity_poly.entity_id
_entity_poly.type
_entity_poly.pdbx_seq_one_letter_code
_entity_poly.pdbx_strand_id
1 'polypeptide(L)'
;MTSEQIESARAQTHAFRDHYNYDTTYMEEMLDASPAGFARFQAVTQMAGFGDSLPKDVPYVARIAAFAVVDCGPCLELTLKMGREAGVAASVLHAARCDGAALPAELAEVRGYAAQIAAGETPDDDEVQRLRDRYGSAGLVELALNIASSLIFPAVKRTLGHARSCSLTTFSV
;
A
#
# COMPACT_ATOMS: atom_id res chain seq x y z
N MET A 1 -3.46 -21.87 13.28
CA MET A 1 -4.75 -21.18 13.50
C MET A 1 -5.77 -22.23 13.90
N THR A 2 -6.63 -21.94 14.86
CA THR A 2 -7.79 -22.79 15.19
C THR A 2 -8.86 -22.66 14.11
N SER A 3 -9.83 -23.56 14.06
CA SER A 3 -10.95 -23.48 13.10
C SER A 3 -11.72 -22.16 13.22
N GLU A 4 -11.98 -21.72 14.46
CA GLU A 4 -12.63 -20.43 14.74
C GLU A 4 -11.81 -19.24 14.19
N GLN A 5 -10.49 -19.26 14.34
CA GLN A 5 -9.61 -18.22 13.77
C GLN A 5 -9.64 -18.21 12.25
N ILE A 6 -9.75 -19.38 11.60
CA ILE A 6 -9.84 -19.50 10.14
C ILE A 6 -11.18 -18.94 9.65
N GLU A 7 -12.29 -19.28 10.30
CA GLU A 7 -13.62 -18.76 9.94
C GLU A 7 -13.69 -17.24 10.10
N SER A 8 -13.16 -16.71 11.21
CA SER A 8 -13.07 -15.26 11.44
C SER A 8 -12.21 -14.56 10.38
N ALA A 9 -11.04 -15.13 10.04
CA ALA A 9 -10.18 -14.61 8.97
C ALA A 9 -10.88 -14.60 7.60
N ARG A 10 -11.65 -15.64 7.28
CA ARG A 10 -12.43 -15.70 6.04
C ARG A 10 -13.50 -14.62 6.00
N ALA A 11 -14.24 -14.47 7.10
CA ALA A 11 -15.28 -13.43 7.21
C ALA A 11 -14.68 -12.02 7.03
N GLN A 12 -13.54 -11.74 7.66
CA GLN A 12 -12.82 -10.47 7.49
C GLN A 12 -12.34 -10.26 6.05
N THR A 13 -11.84 -11.31 5.40
CA THR A 13 -11.41 -11.27 4.00
C THR A 13 -12.58 -10.92 3.07
N HIS A 14 -13.74 -11.55 3.28
CA HIS A 14 -14.94 -11.24 2.49
C HIS A 14 -15.47 -9.82 2.78
N ALA A 15 -15.51 -9.40 4.04
CA ALA A 15 -15.92 -8.04 4.38
C ALA A 15 -15.00 -7.00 3.72
N PHE A 16 -13.70 -7.23 3.70
CA PHE A 16 -12.73 -6.36 3.02
C PHE A 16 -12.94 -6.31 1.50
N ARG A 17 -13.14 -7.48 0.87
CA ARG A 17 -13.47 -7.59 -0.56
C ARG A 17 -14.70 -6.75 -0.89
N ASP A 18 -15.77 -6.92 -0.13
CA ASP A 18 -17.06 -6.30 -0.41
C ASP A 18 -17.00 -4.79 -0.16
N HIS A 19 -16.32 -4.36 0.91
CA HIS A 19 -16.16 -2.94 1.25
C HIS A 19 -15.35 -2.16 0.19
N TYR A 20 -14.24 -2.71 -0.29
CA TYR A 20 -13.39 -2.03 -1.26
C TYR A 20 -13.64 -2.42 -2.72
N ASN A 21 -14.55 -3.37 -2.97
CA ASN A 21 -14.69 -4.06 -4.25
C ASN A 21 -13.31 -4.46 -4.83
N TYR A 22 -12.59 -5.26 -4.05
CA TYR A 22 -11.19 -5.62 -4.30
C TYR A 22 -11.00 -7.13 -4.32
N ASP A 23 -10.24 -7.64 -5.30
CA ASP A 23 -10.00 -9.06 -5.47
C ASP A 23 -9.13 -9.65 -4.34
N THR A 24 -9.76 -10.41 -3.45
CA THR A 24 -9.14 -11.13 -2.33
C THR A 24 -8.87 -12.59 -2.61
N THR A 25 -9.00 -13.07 -3.87
CA THR A 25 -8.88 -14.50 -4.18
C THR A 25 -7.54 -15.08 -3.69
N TYR A 26 -6.44 -14.33 -3.82
CA TYR A 26 -5.13 -14.73 -3.30
C TYR A 26 -5.09 -14.91 -1.77
N MET A 27 -5.88 -14.12 -1.03
CA MET A 27 -6.00 -14.21 0.42
C MET A 27 -6.78 -15.45 0.82
N GLU A 28 -7.87 -15.73 0.12
CA GLU A 28 -8.70 -16.92 0.31
C GLU A 28 -7.89 -18.20 -0.01
N GLU A 29 -7.14 -18.21 -1.11
CA GLU A 29 -6.24 -19.30 -1.48
C GLU A 29 -5.16 -19.54 -0.41
N MET A 30 -4.51 -18.48 0.09
CA MET A 30 -3.54 -18.61 1.17
C MET A 30 -4.16 -19.23 2.42
N LEU A 31 -5.37 -18.80 2.80
CA LEU A 31 -6.06 -19.30 3.98
C LEU A 31 -6.43 -20.79 3.84
N ASP A 32 -6.85 -21.21 2.64
CA ASP A 32 -7.22 -22.60 2.34
C ASP A 32 -6.00 -23.52 2.24
N ALA A 33 -4.95 -23.09 1.54
CA ALA A 33 -3.75 -23.89 1.31
C ALA A 33 -2.83 -23.95 2.53
N SER A 34 -2.69 -22.85 3.27
CA SER A 34 -1.81 -22.76 4.43
C SER A 34 -2.28 -21.69 5.42
N PRO A 35 -3.14 -22.03 6.40
CA PRO A 35 -3.53 -21.11 7.47
C PRO A 35 -2.32 -20.51 8.20
N ALA A 36 -1.24 -21.28 8.39
CA ALA A 36 -0.01 -20.78 9.00
C ALA A 36 0.72 -19.74 8.12
N GLY A 37 0.66 -19.88 6.79
CA GLY A 37 1.15 -18.89 5.84
C GLY A 37 0.29 -17.63 5.83
N PHE A 38 -1.03 -17.78 5.80
CA PHE A 38 -1.98 -16.67 5.91
C PHE A 38 -1.77 -15.86 7.19
N ALA A 39 -1.58 -16.51 8.35
CA ALA A 39 -1.30 -15.81 9.61
C ALA A 39 -0.05 -14.92 9.55
N ARG A 40 0.99 -15.33 8.81
CA ARG A 40 2.20 -14.51 8.59
C ARG A 40 1.90 -13.35 7.64
N PHE A 41 1.09 -13.58 6.62
CA PHE A 41 0.64 -12.53 5.72
C PHE A 41 -0.24 -11.49 6.44
N GLN A 42 -1.02 -11.87 7.46
CA GLN A 42 -1.76 -10.91 8.30
C GLN A 42 -0.83 -9.93 9.04
N ALA A 43 0.38 -10.34 9.41
CA ALA A 43 1.36 -9.40 9.97
C ALA A 43 1.77 -8.33 8.96
N VAL A 44 1.81 -8.66 7.66
CA VAL A 44 2.04 -7.68 6.58
C VAL A 44 0.85 -6.72 6.46
N THR A 45 -0.38 -7.20 6.59
CA THR A 45 -1.57 -6.32 6.56
C THR A 45 -1.60 -5.39 7.76
N GLN A 46 -1.18 -5.85 8.94
CA GLN A 46 -1.03 -5.01 10.15
C GLN A 46 0.08 -3.97 9.96
N MET A 47 1.23 -4.38 9.43
CA MET A 47 2.32 -3.47 9.07
C MET A 47 1.86 -2.39 8.07
N ALA A 48 1.08 -2.77 7.06
CA ALA A 48 0.51 -1.83 6.10
C ALA A 48 -0.59 -0.92 6.69
N GLY A 49 -1.17 -1.29 7.83
CA GLY A 49 -2.16 -0.48 8.54
C GLY A 49 -1.56 0.42 9.62
N PHE A 50 -0.26 0.31 9.89
CA PHE A 50 0.41 1.12 10.90
C PHE A 50 0.44 2.59 10.47
N GLY A 51 -0.09 3.46 11.33
CA GLY A 51 -0.09 4.90 11.14
C GLY A 51 -0.43 5.65 12.42
N ASP A 52 0.56 6.33 13.01
CA ASP A 52 0.43 7.05 14.29
C ASP A 52 1.17 8.39 14.31
N SER A 53 2.13 8.60 13.41
CA SER A 53 3.11 9.70 13.45
C SER A 53 3.02 10.64 12.25
N LEU A 54 2.60 10.16 11.08
CA LEU A 54 2.58 10.97 9.86
C LEU A 54 1.24 11.69 9.64
N PRO A 55 1.25 12.87 9.00
CA PRO A 55 0.05 13.42 8.38
C PRO A 55 -0.53 12.40 7.41
N LYS A 56 -1.86 12.23 7.42
CA LYS A 56 -2.53 11.13 6.73
C LYS A 56 -2.23 11.03 5.23
N ASP A 57 -1.98 12.15 4.56
CA ASP A 57 -1.67 12.18 3.12
C ASP A 57 -0.31 11.57 2.78
N VAL A 58 0.69 11.71 3.66
CA VAL A 58 2.06 11.20 3.46
C VAL A 58 2.10 9.69 3.15
N PRO A 59 1.58 8.78 4.00
CA PRO A 59 1.65 7.35 3.72
C PRO A 59 0.85 6.95 2.48
N TYR A 60 -0.29 7.58 2.19
CA TYR A 60 -1.05 7.28 0.96
C TYR A 60 -0.30 7.72 -0.31
N VAL A 61 0.30 8.91 -0.30
CA VAL A 61 1.13 9.39 -1.43
C VAL A 61 2.31 8.45 -1.65
N ALA A 62 3.01 8.05 -0.59
CA ALA A 62 4.15 7.13 -0.67
C ALA A 62 3.76 5.78 -1.26
N ARG A 63 2.66 5.18 -0.78
CA ARG A 63 2.16 3.89 -1.28
C ARG A 63 1.71 3.96 -2.73
N ILE A 64 1.02 5.03 -3.13
CA ILE A 64 0.60 5.24 -4.52
C ILE A 64 1.81 5.26 -5.44
N ALA A 65 2.86 5.99 -5.06
CA ALA A 65 4.12 6.06 -5.81
C ALA A 65 4.79 4.68 -5.91
N ALA A 66 4.94 3.98 -4.78
CA ALA A 66 5.57 2.67 -4.73
C ALA A 66 4.80 1.64 -5.57
N PHE A 67 3.46 1.59 -5.47
CA PHE A 67 2.64 0.69 -6.27
C PHE A 67 2.65 1.01 -7.77
N ALA A 68 2.84 2.29 -8.14
CA ALA A 68 3.03 2.68 -9.53
C ALA A 68 4.34 2.15 -10.09
N VAL A 69 5.44 2.24 -9.33
CA VAL A 69 6.77 1.73 -9.73
C VAL A 69 6.77 0.22 -9.89
N VAL A 70 6.23 -0.52 -8.91
CA VAL A 70 6.18 -1.99 -8.97
C VAL A 70 5.03 -2.53 -9.81
N ASP A 71 4.32 -1.67 -10.55
CA ASP A 71 3.22 -2.02 -11.46
C ASP A 71 2.15 -2.94 -10.83
N CYS A 72 1.56 -2.52 -9.70
CA CYS A 72 0.38 -3.18 -9.14
C CYS A 72 -0.86 -2.27 -9.22
N GLY A 73 -1.51 -2.25 -10.38
CA GLY A 73 -2.75 -1.49 -10.62
C GLY A 73 -3.82 -1.69 -9.54
N PRO A 74 -4.22 -2.94 -9.20
CA PRO A 74 -5.21 -3.17 -8.16
C PRO A 74 -4.79 -2.70 -6.77
N CYS A 75 -3.49 -2.78 -6.43
CA CYS A 75 -2.99 -2.29 -5.14
C CYS A 75 -3.05 -0.75 -5.07
N LEU A 76 -2.71 -0.10 -6.19
CA LEU A 76 -2.79 1.35 -6.32
C LEU A 76 -4.24 1.82 -6.19
N GLU A 77 -5.17 1.21 -6.93
CA GLU A 77 -6.60 1.55 -6.87
C GLU A 77 -7.16 1.37 -5.46
N LEU A 78 -6.85 0.25 -4.80
CA LEU A 78 -7.21 0.02 -3.41
C LEU A 78 -6.67 1.14 -2.51
N THR A 79 -5.43 1.55 -2.70
CA THR A 79 -4.82 2.64 -1.92
C THR A 79 -5.52 3.99 -2.14
N LEU A 80 -5.99 4.27 -3.37
CA LEU A 80 -6.81 5.46 -3.65
C LEU A 80 -8.17 5.41 -2.92
N LYS A 81 -8.82 4.24 -2.89
CA LYS A 81 -10.10 4.05 -2.16
C LYS A 81 -9.89 4.25 -0.66
N MET A 82 -8.88 3.60 -0.09
CA MET A 82 -8.51 3.73 1.33
C MET A 82 -8.14 5.17 1.70
N GLY A 83 -7.38 5.86 0.85
CA GLY A 83 -7.01 7.26 1.07
C GLY A 83 -8.22 8.19 1.05
N ARG A 84 -9.18 7.96 0.14
CA ARG A 84 -10.44 8.71 0.10
C ARG A 84 -11.25 8.49 1.37
N GLU A 85 -11.37 7.25 1.83
CA GLU A 85 -12.07 6.91 3.07
C GLU A 85 -11.43 7.54 4.31
N ALA A 86 -10.09 7.59 4.37
CA ALA A 86 -9.34 8.33 5.39
C ALA A 86 -9.46 9.88 5.25
N GLY A 87 -10.16 10.36 4.23
CA GLY A 87 -10.41 11.77 3.98
C GLY A 87 -9.21 12.53 3.42
N VAL A 88 -8.29 11.86 2.73
CA VAL A 88 -7.26 12.55 1.93
C VAL A 88 -7.95 13.30 0.79
N ALA A 89 -7.50 14.52 0.52
CA ALA A 89 -8.07 15.35 -0.52
C ALA A 89 -7.99 14.65 -1.89
N ALA A 90 -9.09 14.69 -2.65
CA ALA A 90 -9.16 14.06 -3.96
C ALA A 90 -8.09 14.61 -4.93
N SER A 91 -7.76 15.90 -4.82
CA SER A 91 -6.69 16.55 -5.59
C SER A 91 -5.31 15.95 -5.29
N VAL A 92 -5.01 15.65 -4.02
CA VAL A 92 -3.75 15.02 -3.61
C VAL A 92 -3.67 13.59 -4.15
N LEU A 93 -4.74 12.80 -3.98
CA LEU A 93 -4.79 11.42 -4.50
C LEU A 93 -4.64 11.37 -6.02
N HIS A 94 -5.30 12.28 -6.73
CA HIS A 94 -5.20 12.42 -8.19
C HIS A 94 -3.78 12.82 -8.62
N ALA A 95 -3.20 13.84 -7.98
CA ALA A 95 -1.85 14.29 -8.30
C ALA A 95 -0.81 13.19 -8.05
N ALA A 96 -0.92 12.45 -6.93
CA ALA A 96 -0.04 11.34 -6.61
C ALA A 96 -0.10 10.21 -7.63
N ARG A 97 -1.31 9.89 -8.14
CA ARG A 97 -1.55 8.88 -9.18
C ARG A 97 -0.90 9.20 -10.53
N CYS A 98 -0.83 10.49 -10.86
CA CYS A 98 -0.20 11.02 -12.07
C CYS A 98 1.32 11.10 -11.87
N ASP A 99 1.96 12.18 -12.31
CA ASP A 99 3.40 12.42 -12.16
C ASP A 99 3.78 13.13 -10.85
N GLY A 100 2.80 13.53 -10.03
CA GLY A 100 3.02 14.28 -8.81
C GLY A 100 3.24 15.79 -9.00
N ALA A 101 3.18 16.33 -10.23
CA ALA A 101 3.49 17.74 -10.50
C ALA A 101 2.55 18.73 -9.77
N ALA A 102 1.32 18.32 -9.49
CA ALA A 102 0.33 19.13 -8.77
C ALA A 102 0.33 18.89 -7.25
N LEU A 103 1.28 18.10 -6.72
CA LEU A 103 1.43 17.92 -5.27
C LEU A 103 2.10 19.15 -4.64
N PRO A 104 1.73 19.51 -3.40
CA PRO A 104 2.57 20.36 -2.55
C PRO A 104 3.99 19.81 -2.50
N ALA A 105 4.99 20.70 -2.42
CA ALA A 105 6.40 20.33 -2.50
C ALA A 105 6.80 19.20 -1.54
N GLU A 106 6.27 19.22 -0.32
CA GLU A 106 6.56 18.22 0.71
C GLU A 106 6.02 16.82 0.35
N LEU A 107 4.85 16.75 -0.30
CA LEU A 107 4.27 15.50 -0.78
C LEU A 107 4.91 15.04 -2.10
N ALA A 108 5.37 15.97 -2.94
CA ALA A 108 6.14 15.64 -4.13
C ALA A 108 7.48 14.98 -3.76
N GLU A 109 8.17 15.49 -2.72
CA GLU A 109 9.39 14.88 -2.17
C GLU A 109 9.11 13.47 -1.64
N VAL A 110 8.03 13.28 -0.86
CA VAL A 110 7.61 11.95 -0.38
C VAL A 110 7.32 10.99 -1.54
N ARG A 111 6.63 11.45 -2.59
CA ARG A 111 6.33 10.65 -3.78
C ARG A 111 7.61 10.23 -4.49
N GLY A 112 8.55 11.15 -4.68
CA GLY A 112 9.85 10.89 -5.31
C GLY A 112 10.66 9.88 -4.52
N TYR A 113 10.82 10.11 -3.21
CA TYR A 113 11.53 9.21 -2.31
C TYR A 113 10.93 7.79 -2.31
N ALA A 114 9.60 7.68 -2.20
CA ALA A 114 8.95 6.37 -2.22
C ALA A 114 9.11 5.64 -3.57
N ALA A 115 9.10 6.38 -4.69
CA ALA A 115 9.34 5.80 -6.01
C ALA A 115 10.78 5.31 -6.16
N GLN A 116 11.77 6.09 -5.71
CA GLN A 116 13.19 5.73 -5.69
C GLN A 116 13.42 4.43 -4.91
N ILE A 117 12.92 4.34 -3.66
CA ILE A 117 13.03 3.12 -2.84
C ILE A 117 12.35 1.93 -3.53
N ALA A 118 11.16 2.12 -4.10
CA ALA A 118 10.45 1.05 -4.79
C ALA A 118 11.16 0.58 -6.06
N ALA A 119 11.97 1.44 -6.70
CA ALA A 119 12.81 1.09 -7.83
C ALA A 119 14.09 0.34 -7.42
N GLY A 120 14.35 0.20 -6.12
CA GLY A 120 15.58 -0.42 -5.59
C GLY A 120 16.78 0.53 -5.60
N GLU A 121 16.53 1.83 -5.74
CA GLU A 121 17.56 2.87 -5.68
C GLU A 121 17.88 3.22 -4.22
N THR A 122 19.08 3.75 -3.99
CA THR A 122 19.52 4.21 -2.67
C THR A 122 19.38 5.73 -2.59
N PRO A 123 18.60 6.26 -1.63
CA PRO A 123 18.51 7.70 -1.41
C PRO A 123 19.83 8.22 -0.86
N ASP A 124 20.13 9.48 -1.12
CA ASP A 124 21.28 10.12 -0.49
C ASP A 124 21.01 10.47 0.98
N ASP A 125 22.07 10.68 1.76
CA ASP A 125 21.95 10.98 3.19
C ASP A 125 21.18 12.29 3.45
N ASP A 126 21.26 13.26 2.54
CA ASP A 126 20.58 14.54 2.68
C ASP A 126 19.06 14.40 2.45
N GLU A 127 18.62 13.54 1.52
CA GLU A 127 17.22 13.16 1.29
C GLU A 127 16.62 12.53 2.55
N VAL A 128 17.32 11.55 3.11
CA VAL A 128 16.89 10.87 4.34
C VAL A 128 16.83 11.87 5.50
N GLN A 129 17.83 12.76 5.62
CA GLN A 129 17.87 13.74 6.69
C GLN A 129 16.75 14.79 6.56
N ARG A 130 16.43 15.29 5.36
CA ARG A 130 15.33 16.24 5.16
C ARG A 130 13.98 15.66 5.56
N LEU A 131 13.70 14.40 5.17
CA LEU A 131 12.49 13.71 5.60
C LEU A 131 12.49 13.49 7.11
N ARG A 132 13.65 13.17 7.71
CA ARG A 132 13.79 13.00 9.16
C ARG A 132 13.53 14.29 9.92
N ASP A 133 14.03 15.41 9.43
CA ASP A 133 13.83 16.71 10.04
C ASP A 133 12.35 17.13 9.98
N ARG A 134 11.65 16.81 8.87
CA ARG A 134 10.23 17.13 8.71
C ARG A 134 9.30 16.23 9.52
N TYR A 135 9.53 14.92 9.51
CA TYR A 135 8.58 13.93 10.04
C TYR A 135 9.06 13.22 11.31
N GLY A 136 10.28 13.51 11.75
CA GLY A 136 10.92 12.84 12.87
C GLY A 136 11.29 11.39 12.58
N SER A 137 12.03 10.79 13.51
CA SER A 137 12.46 9.38 13.38
C SER A 137 11.29 8.40 13.38
N ALA A 138 10.23 8.67 14.15
CA ALA A 138 9.04 7.83 14.17
C ALA A 138 8.28 7.89 12.82
N GLY A 139 8.14 9.08 12.23
CA GLY A 139 7.56 9.23 10.90
C GLY A 139 8.35 8.52 9.81
N LEU A 140 9.70 8.51 9.89
CA LEU A 140 10.53 7.75 8.97
C LEU A 140 10.33 6.23 9.07
N VAL A 141 10.17 5.71 10.29
CA VAL A 141 9.84 4.29 10.49
C VAL A 141 8.49 3.98 9.87
N GLU A 142 7.47 4.80 10.13
CA GLU A 142 6.13 4.62 9.56
C GLU A 142 6.16 4.67 8.02
N LEU A 143 6.89 5.63 7.44
CA LEU A 143 7.06 5.77 6.00
C LEU A 143 7.75 4.53 5.40
N ALA A 144 8.80 4.04 6.05
CA ALA A 144 9.52 2.84 5.62
C ALA A 144 8.63 1.59 5.63
N LEU A 145 7.81 1.39 6.68
CA LEU A 145 6.88 0.26 6.75
C LEU A 145 5.80 0.35 5.66
N ASN A 146 5.29 1.55 5.40
CA ASN A 146 4.31 1.76 4.32
C ASN A 146 4.91 1.44 2.95
N ILE A 147 6.11 1.94 2.63
CA ILE A 147 6.80 1.64 1.37
C ILE A 147 7.11 0.14 1.26
N ALA A 148 7.70 -0.47 2.29
CA ALA A 148 8.08 -1.88 2.29
C ALA A 148 6.86 -2.79 2.08
N SER A 149 5.74 -2.50 2.74
CA SER A 149 4.50 -3.25 2.56
C SER A 149 3.99 -3.19 1.12
N SER A 150 4.16 -2.04 0.44
CA SER A 150 3.81 -1.88 -0.97
C SER A 150 4.61 -2.74 -1.93
N LEU A 151 5.78 -3.24 -1.52
CA LEU A 151 6.58 -4.19 -2.32
C LEU A 151 6.18 -5.65 -2.07
N ILE A 152 5.69 -5.95 -0.86
CA ILE A 152 5.34 -7.32 -0.46
C ILE A 152 4.04 -7.78 -1.11
N PHE A 153 2.98 -6.97 -1.12
CA PHE A 153 1.70 -7.39 -1.71
C PHE A 153 1.81 -7.81 -3.19
N PRO A 154 2.48 -7.04 -4.07
CA PRO A 154 2.65 -7.43 -5.47
C PRO A 154 3.52 -8.68 -5.62
N ALA A 155 4.57 -8.83 -4.81
CA ALA A 155 5.42 -10.02 -4.81
C ALA A 155 4.59 -11.28 -4.46
N VAL A 156 3.84 -11.24 -3.35
CA VAL A 156 2.94 -12.33 -2.94
C VAL A 156 1.95 -12.69 -4.05
N LYS A 157 1.26 -11.69 -4.60
CA LYS A 157 0.29 -11.92 -5.69
C LYS A 157 0.93 -12.56 -6.91
N ARG A 158 2.10 -12.06 -7.35
CA ARG A 158 2.82 -12.61 -8.50
C ARG A 158 3.25 -14.05 -8.27
N THR A 159 3.81 -14.35 -7.10
CA THR A 159 4.23 -15.71 -6.74
C THR A 159 3.06 -16.68 -6.71
N LEU A 160 1.90 -16.26 -6.22
CA LEU A 160 0.68 -17.07 -6.20
C LEU A 160 -0.07 -17.09 -7.55
N GLY A 161 0.44 -16.43 -8.59
CA GLY A 161 -0.21 -16.41 -9.92
C GLY A 161 -1.42 -15.46 -10.04
N HIS A 162 -1.64 -14.57 -9.08
CA HIS A 162 -2.74 -13.58 -9.06
C HIS A 162 -2.37 -12.23 -9.70
N ALA A 163 -1.22 -12.16 -10.38
CA ALA A 163 -0.84 -10.97 -11.14
C ALA A 163 -1.64 -10.90 -12.45
N ARG A 164 -2.73 -10.16 -12.43
CA ARG A 164 -3.51 -9.86 -13.64
C ARG A 164 -2.78 -8.78 -14.43
N SER A 165 -1.94 -9.18 -15.37
CA SER A 165 -1.17 -8.25 -16.20
C SER A 165 -2.00 -7.46 -17.21
N CYS A 166 -3.27 -7.83 -17.48
CA CYS A 166 -4.08 -7.20 -18.55
C CYS A 166 -5.60 -7.22 -18.29
N SER A 167 -6.09 -6.88 -17.09
CA SER A 167 -7.51 -6.55 -16.93
C SER A 167 -7.67 -5.03 -16.98
N LEU A 168 -8.22 -4.52 -18.09
CA LEU A 168 -8.65 -3.12 -18.22
C LEU A 168 -9.55 -2.78 -17.02
N THR A 169 -9.03 -2.00 -16.07
CA THR A 169 -9.84 -1.45 -14.99
C THR A 169 -10.88 -0.52 -15.61
N THR A 170 -12.14 -0.91 -15.61
CA THR A 170 -13.24 0.00 -15.98
C THR A 170 -13.37 1.05 -14.88
N PHE A 171 -12.87 2.25 -15.15
CA PHE A 171 -13.04 3.40 -14.28
C PHE A 171 -14.44 3.99 -14.49
N SER A 172 -15.29 3.91 -13.47
CA SER A 172 -16.46 4.79 -13.38
C SER A 172 -16.00 6.10 -12.76
N VAL A 173 -16.05 7.15 -13.58
CA VAL A 173 -15.84 8.56 -13.17
C VAL A 173 -17.02 9.03 -12.33
#